data_AF-A0A9N9AKH1-F1
#
_entry.id   AF-A0A9N9AKH1-F1
#
_cell.length_a   1.000
_cell.length_b   1.000
_cell.length_c   1.000
_cell.angle_alpha   90.00
_cell.angle_beta   90.00
_cell.angle_gamma   90.00
#
_symmetry.space_group_name_H-M   'P 1'
#
loop_
_entity.id
_entity.type
_entity.pdbx_description
1 polymer ?
#
loop_
_entity_poly.entity_id
_entity_poly.type
_entity_poly.pdbx_seq_one_letter_code
_entity_poly.pdbx_strand_id
1 'polypeptide(L)'
;MFSVDATQLDKCKELKNKRFDKIAFLISCIPFLSSRSRNSDKYDGEIFLSLKSGLPYDNWNIKNIIKSIGNLVIRATNPFIPSQYPGYQHRRTLGFQEGISKSDNEEITDKKAKILLIGKKEESKKSKKRR
;
A
#
# COMPACT_ATOMS: atom_id res chain seq x y z
N MET A 1 13.32 -11.44 5.88
CA MET A 1 13.73 -10.11 5.41
C MET A 1 13.08 -9.03 6.29
N PHE A 2 13.34 -9.02 7.60
CA PHE A 2 12.64 -8.15 8.57
C PHE A 2 13.57 -7.21 9.36
N SER A 3 14.84 -7.07 8.95
CA SER A 3 15.85 -6.31 9.71
C SER A 3 16.87 -5.58 8.83
N VAL A 4 16.53 -5.28 7.58
CA VAL A 4 17.40 -4.48 6.70
C VAL A 4 17.00 -3.02 6.87
N ASP A 5 17.92 -2.20 7.39
CA ASP A 5 17.76 -0.75 7.42
C ASP A 5 17.53 -0.22 6.01
N ALA A 6 16.55 0.66 5.85
CA ALA A 6 16.20 1.29 4.58
C ALA A 6 17.40 2.03 3.95
N THR A 7 18.34 2.55 4.75
CA THR A 7 19.58 3.18 4.26
C THR A 7 20.55 2.21 3.60
N GLN A 8 20.37 0.90 3.83
CA GLN A 8 21.26 -0.16 3.35
C GLN A 8 20.59 -1.02 2.26
N LEU A 9 19.43 -0.60 1.74
CA LEU A 9 18.73 -1.32 0.68
C LEU A 9 19.60 -1.55 -0.57
N ASP A 10 20.46 -0.58 -0.92
CA ASP A 10 21.39 -0.69 -2.05
C ASP A 10 22.48 -1.75 -1.85
N LYS A 11 22.75 -2.11 -0.59
CA LYS A 11 23.68 -3.18 -0.20
C LYS A 11 22.99 -4.55 -0.20
N CYS A 12 21.66 -4.59 -0.20
CA CYS A 12 20.89 -5.83 -0.25
C CYS A 12 20.99 -6.44 -1.66
N LYS A 13 21.78 -7.51 -1.83
CA LYS A 13 22.01 -8.18 -3.12
C LYS A 13 20.71 -8.53 -3.86
N GLU A 14 19.65 -8.84 -3.13
CA GLU A 14 18.35 -9.24 -3.67
C GLU A 14 17.57 -8.08 -4.30
N LEU A 15 17.80 -6.84 -3.84
CA LEU A 15 17.13 -5.61 -4.27
C LEU A 15 18.03 -4.67 -5.07
N LYS A 16 19.34 -4.88 -5.01
CA LYS A 16 20.34 -4.09 -5.74
C LYS A 16 20.02 -4.07 -7.23
N ASN A 17 19.93 -2.86 -7.78
CA ASN A 17 19.55 -2.58 -9.19
C ASN A 17 18.11 -2.96 -9.59
N LYS A 18 17.28 -3.43 -8.66
CA LYS A 18 15.86 -3.63 -8.93
C LYS A 18 15.11 -2.36 -8.62
N ARG A 19 14.52 -1.74 -9.66
CA ARG A 19 13.60 -0.63 -9.46
C ARG A 19 12.34 -1.18 -8.79
N PHE A 20 11.98 -0.62 -7.63
CA PHE A 20 10.69 -0.92 -7.03
C PHE A 20 9.58 -0.38 -7.92
N ASP A 21 8.94 -1.28 -8.66
CA ASP A 21 7.80 -0.94 -9.50
C ASP A 21 6.50 -1.25 -8.75
N LYS A 22 5.71 -0.20 -8.51
CA LYS A 22 4.43 -0.28 -7.80
C LYS A 22 3.44 -1.19 -8.53
N ILE A 23 3.49 -1.22 -9.87
CA ILE A 23 2.65 -2.12 -10.68
C ILE A 23 3.07 -3.56 -10.41
N ALA A 24 4.37 -3.86 -10.48
CA ALA A 24 4.88 -5.21 -10.25
C ALA A 24 4.54 -5.71 -8.83
N PHE A 25 4.69 -4.85 -7.82
CA PHE A 25 4.30 -5.16 -6.45
C PHE A 25 2.79 -5.46 -6.33
N LEU A 26 1.93 -4.62 -6.88
CA LEU A 26 0.47 -4.85 -6.80
C LEU A 26 0.05 -6.12 -7.54
N ILE A 27 0.68 -6.43 -8.68
CA ILE A 27 0.43 -7.67 -9.42
C ILE A 27 0.85 -8.91 -8.61
N SER A 28 2.01 -8.86 -7.94
CA SER A 28 2.47 -10.00 -7.13
C SER A 28 1.57 -10.29 -5.91
N CYS A 29 0.80 -9.31 -5.45
CA CYS A 29 -0.19 -9.48 -4.38
C CYS A 29 -1.49 -10.18 -4.84
N ILE A 30 -1.83 -10.16 -6.13
CA ILE A 30 -3.13 -10.66 -6.65
C ILE A 30 -3.45 -12.10 -6.20
N PRO A 31 -2.50 -13.06 -6.19
CA PRO A 31 -2.79 -14.43 -5.77
C PRO A 31 -3.31 -14.56 -4.33
N PHE A 32 -2.92 -13.63 -3.46
CA PHE A 32 -3.27 -13.61 -2.03
C PHE A 32 -4.65 -12.96 -1.77
N LEU A 33 -5.21 -12.25 -2.75
CA LEU A 33 -6.54 -11.64 -2.66
C LEU A 33 -7.67 -12.61 -3.01
N SER A 34 -7.36 -13.90 -3.23
CA SER A 34 -8.32 -14.97 -3.53
C SER A 34 -8.23 -16.10 -2.51
N SER A 35 -7.84 -15.77 -1.27
CA SER A 35 -7.56 -16.78 -0.24
C SER A 35 -8.80 -17.58 0.14
N ARG A 36 -10.00 -17.00 0.11
CA ARG A 36 -11.23 -17.73 0.40
C ARG A 36 -11.46 -18.86 -0.60
N SER A 37 -11.27 -18.59 -1.89
CA SER A 37 -11.51 -19.60 -2.93
C SER A 37 -10.38 -20.61 -3.10
N ARG A 38 -9.14 -20.23 -2.75
CA ARG A 38 -7.96 -21.10 -2.91
C ARG A 38 -7.60 -21.89 -1.65
N ASN A 39 -7.74 -21.28 -0.49
CA ASN A 39 -7.28 -21.80 0.79
C ASN A 39 -8.43 -22.08 1.77
N SER A 40 -9.70 -21.90 1.35
CA SER A 40 -10.87 -22.07 2.21
C SER A 40 -10.89 -21.14 3.43
N ASP A 41 -10.22 -19.98 3.34
CA ASP A 41 -10.23 -18.98 4.41
C ASP A 41 -11.59 -18.32 4.57
N LYS A 42 -11.90 -17.86 5.79
CA LYS A 42 -13.16 -17.16 6.06
C LYS A 42 -13.33 -15.88 5.24
N TYR A 43 -12.23 -15.19 4.93
CA TYR A 43 -12.22 -13.92 4.19
C TYR A 43 -11.16 -13.93 3.08
N ASP A 44 -11.41 -13.14 2.03
CA ASP A 44 -10.39 -12.86 1.03
C ASP A 44 -9.37 -11.84 1.58
N GLY A 45 -8.15 -11.89 1.05
CA GLY A 45 -7.12 -10.92 1.40
C GLY A 45 -7.42 -9.53 0.83
N GLU A 46 -6.95 -8.51 1.54
CA GLU A 46 -7.04 -7.10 1.15
C GLU A 46 -5.68 -6.42 1.32
N ILE A 47 -5.39 -5.43 0.47
CA ILE A 47 -4.19 -4.60 0.58
C ILE A 47 -4.58 -3.28 1.22
N PHE A 48 -3.97 -2.98 2.37
CA PHE A 48 -4.08 -1.69 3.05
C PHE A 48 -2.86 -0.87 2.69
N LEU A 49 -3.05 0.18 1.88
CA LEU A 49 -1.96 1.04 1.44
C LEU A 49 -2.11 2.44 2.03
N SER A 50 -1.30 2.75 3.04
CA SER A 50 -1.20 4.09 3.62
C SER A 50 -0.28 4.99 2.76
N LEU A 51 -0.78 6.15 2.36
CA LEU A 51 -0.05 7.15 1.57
C LEU A 51 -0.12 8.52 2.24
N LYS A 52 1.05 9.13 2.43
CA LYS A 52 1.17 10.54 2.81
C LYS A 52 0.69 11.43 1.66
N SER A 53 0.11 12.56 1.98
CA SER A 53 -0.33 13.56 0.99
C SER A 53 0.82 14.47 0.57
N GLY A 54 0.72 15.03 -0.63
CA GLY A 54 1.69 15.97 -1.17
C GLY A 54 2.72 15.28 -2.06
N LEU A 55 3.50 16.10 -2.75
CA LEU A 55 4.62 15.62 -3.56
C LEU A 55 5.70 14.96 -2.66
N PRO A 56 6.38 13.91 -3.17
CA PRO A 56 6.23 13.29 -4.49
C PRO A 56 5.12 12.22 -4.56
N TYR A 57 4.43 11.93 -3.46
CA TYR A 57 3.50 10.80 -3.33
C TYR A 57 2.27 10.96 -4.22
N ASP A 58 1.75 12.18 -4.36
CA ASP A 58 0.61 12.44 -5.24
C ASP A 58 0.91 12.09 -6.71
N ASN A 59 2.15 12.33 -7.17
CA ASN A 59 2.61 11.97 -8.52
C ASN A 59 2.68 10.46 -8.77
N TRP A 60 2.56 9.64 -7.72
CA TRP A 60 2.55 8.19 -7.89
C TRP A 60 1.26 7.70 -8.57
N ASN A 61 0.19 8.50 -8.58
CA ASN A 61 -1.05 8.21 -9.30
C ASN A 61 -1.59 6.79 -9.05
N ILE A 62 -1.50 6.33 -7.79
CA ILE A 62 -1.82 4.95 -7.38
C ILE A 62 -3.22 4.51 -7.84
N LYS A 63 -4.21 5.42 -7.79
CA LYS A 63 -5.57 5.13 -8.26
C LYS A 63 -5.61 4.76 -9.74
N ASN A 64 -4.81 5.42 -10.58
CA ASN A 64 -4.73 5.13 -12.02
C ASN A 64 -3.97 3.83 -12.27
N ILE A 65 -2.90 3.58 -11.50
CA ILE A 65 -2.16 2.29 -11.53
C ILE A 65 -3.09 1.12 -11.22
N ILE A 66 -3.91 1.22 -10.18
CA ILE A 66 -4.85 0.15 -9.81
C ILE A 66 -5.88 -0.07 -10.92
N LYS A 67 -6.40 1.00 -11.52
CA LYS A 67 -7.33 0.92 -12.66
C LYS A 67 -6.69 0.27 -13.88
N SER A 68 -5.44 0.58 -14.19
CA SER A 68 -4.74 0.03 -15.37
C SER A 68 -4.43 -1.47 -15.24
N ILE A 69 -4.24 -1.98 -14.01
CA ILE A 69 -4.08 -3.42 -13.75
C ILE A 69 -5.37 -4.22 -14.05
N GLY A 70 -6.55 -3.58 -13.95
CA GLY A 70 -7.83 -4.15 -14.34
C GLY A 70 -8.45 -5.16 -13.36
N ASN A 71 -7.63 -5.98 -12.70
CA ASN A 71 -8.06 -7.05 -11.78
C ASN A 71 -8.21 -6.60 -10.31
N LEU A 72 -7.84 -5.35 -10.02
CA LEU A 72 -7.89 -4.76 -8.69
C LEU A 72 -8.95 -3.65 -8.63
N VAL A 73 -9.51 -3.44 -7.44
CA VAL A 73 -10.46 -2.37 -7.18
C VAL A 73 -10.19 -1.73 -5.82
N ILE A 74 -10.30 -0.41 -5.76
CA ILE A 74 -10.31 0.32 -4.49
C ILE A 74 -11.69 0.19 -3.89
N ARG A 75 -11.80 -0.47 -2.73
CA ARG A 75 -13.06 -0.67 -2.00
C ARG A 75 -13.39 0.55 -1.15
N ALA A 76 -12.39 1.12 -0.49
CA ALA A 76 -12.57 2.30 0.35
C ALA A 76 -11.32 3.19 0.36
N THR A 77 -11.52 4.44 0.75
CA THR A 77 -10.44 5.40 1.02
C THR A 77 -10.76 6.09 2.34
N ASN A 78 -9.91 5.88 3.32
CA ASN A 78 -10.11 6.36 4.69
C ASN A 78 -8.96 7.30 5.06
N PRO A 79 -9.16 8.25 5.99
CA PRO A 79 -8.04 8.96 6.59
C PRO A 79 -7.11 7.98 7.30
N PHE A 80 -5.80 8.21 7.21
CA PHE A 80 -4.84 7.49 8.04
C PHE A 80 -4.84 8.11 9.43
N ILE A 81 -5.18 7.32 10.44
CA ILE A 81 -5.22 7.76 11.83
C ILE A 81 -4.14 6.96 12.59
N PRO A 82 -2.98 7.57 12.91
CA PRO A 82 -1.88 6.85 13.57
C PRO A 82 -2.29 6.18 14.88
N SER A 83 -3.20 6.78 15.64
CA SER A 83 -3.68 6.22 16.92
C SER A 83 -4.44 4.89 16.79
N GLN A 84 -4.91 4.54 15.57
CA GLN A 84 -5.52 3.24 15.29
C GLN A 84 -4.49 2.12 15.09
N TYR A 85 -3.19 2.46 15.04
CA TYR A 85 -2.09 1.53 14.83
C TYR A 85 -1.10 1.63 16.00
N PRO A 86 -1.37 0.95 17.13
CA PRO A 86 -0.49 0.97 18.29
C PRO A 86 0.95 0.59 17.93
N GLY A 87 1.92 1.40 18.33
CA GLY A 87 3.33 1.20 18.03
C GLY A 87 3.78 1.76 16.67
N TYR A 88 2.88 2.32 15.85
CA TYR A 88 3.28 3.02 14.63
C TYR A 88 4.02 4.32 14.96
N GLN A 89 5.23 4.45 14.43
CA GLN A 89 6.03 5.67 14.53
C GLN A 89 6.52 6.04 13.14
N HIS A 90 6.22 7.26 12.69
CA HIS A 90 6.73 7.74 11.42
C HIS A 90 8.27 7.84 11.46
N ARG A 91 8.95 7.22 10.49
CA ARG A 91 10.41 7.26 10.35
C ARG A 91 10.79 7.69 8.94
N ARG A 92 11.76 8.61 8.84
CA ARG A 92 12.37 9.02 7.57
C ARG A 92 13.41 8.00 7.13
N THR A 93 13.70 7.99 5.83
CA THR A 93 14.73 7.12 5.24
C THR A 93 16.13 7.36 5.80
N LEU A 94 16.44 8.56 6.31
CA LEU A 94 17.73 8.88 6.94
C LEU A 94 17.75 8.63 8.47
N GLY A 95 16.72 8.00 9.02
CA GLY A 95 16.57 7.83 10.46
C GLY A 95 16.06 9.10 11.17
N PHE A 96 16.11 9.08 12.50
CA PHE A 96 15.78 10.23 13.34
C PHE A 96 17.05 11.06 13.56
N GLN A 97 17.04 12.32 13.12
CA GLN A 97 18.10 13.28 13.43
C GLN A 97 17.59 14.27 14.47
N GLU A 98 18.23 14.26 15.63
CA GLU A 98 17.94 15.18 16.72
C GLU A 98 18.12 16.64 16.25
N GLY A 99 17.11 17.48 16.48
CA GLY A 99 17.10 18.89 16.04
C GLY A 99 16.57 19.17 14.62
N ILE A 100 16.47 18.16 13.75
CA ILE A 100 15.96 18.32 12.36
C ILE A 100 14.64 17.57 12.17
N SER A 101 14.51 16.40 12.79
CA SER A 101 13.32 15.55 12.70
C SER A 101 12.34 15.94 13.80
N LYS A 102 11.06 16.14 13.46
CA LYS A 102 10.02 16.28 14.50
C LYS A 102 9.77 14.92 15.17
N SER A 103 9.32 14.96 16.41
CA SER A 103 9.03 13.75 17.18
C SER A 103 7.89 12.93 16.58
N ASP A 104 8.07 11.62 16.66
CA ASP A 104 7.04 10.60 16.46
C ASP A 104 6.20 10.75 15.18
N ASN A 105 4.93 11.15 15.31
CA ASN A 105 3.97 11.26 14.21
C ASN A 105 3.60 12.71 13.84
N GLU A 106 4.26 13.71 14.44
CA GLU A 106 3.92 15.12 14.24
C GLU A 106 4.02 15.55 12.77
N GLU A 107 4.95 14.95 12.01
CA GLU A 107 5.14 15.26 10.59
C GLU A 107 4.03 14.72 9.67
N ILE A 108 3.14 13.89 10.19
CA ILE A 108 2.05 13.29 9.44
C ILE A 108 0.67 13.66 9.98
N THR A 109 0.55 14.15 11.21
CA THR A 109 -0.74 14.61 11.77
C THR A 109 -1.40 15.69 10.92
N ASP A 110 -0.62 16.65 10.42
CA ASP A 110 -1.16 17.75 9.60
C ASP A 110 -1.26 17.40 8.11
N LYS A 111 -0.57 16.33 7.69
CA LYS A 111 -0.54 15.88 6.30
C LYS A 111 -1.65 14.86 6.16
N LYS A 112 -2.80 15.26 5.59
CA LYS A 112 -4.06 14.50 5.38
C LYS A 112 -3.91 13.11 4.70
N ALA A 113 -3.10 12.24 5.29
CA ALA A 113 -2.69 10.95 4.78
C ALA A 113 -3.91 10.05 4.69
N LYS A 114 -3.86 9.09 3.76
CA LYS A 114 -5.00 8.26 3.42
C LYS A 114 -4.59 6.81 3.40
N ILE A 115 -5.49 5.92 3.79
CA ILE A 115 -5.39 4.50 3.53
C ILE A 115 -6.31 4.17 2.37
N LEU A 116 -5.78 3.47 1.36
CA LEU A 116 -6.55 2.84 0.31
C LEU A 116 -6.74 1.37 0.68
N LEU A 117 -7.99 0.91 0.75
CA LEU A 117 -8.33 -0.51 0.84
C LEU A 117 -8.53 -1.04 -0.57
N ILE A 118 -7.67 -1.99 -0.97
CA ILE A 118 -7.66 -2.56 -2.32
C ILE A 118 -7.99 -4.04 -2.22
N GLY A 119 -8.99 -4.47 -2.98
CA GLY A 119 -9.37 -5.87 -3.09
C GLY A 119 -9.33 -6.35 -4.53
N LYS A 120 -9.55 -7.65 -4.72
CA LYS A 120 -9.79 -8.21 -6.05
C LYS A 120 -11.11 -7.68 -6.61
N LYS A 121 -11.13 -7.35 -7.89
CA LYS A 121 -12.34 -6.99 -8.61
C LYS A 121 -13.21 -8.24 -8.76
N GLU A 122 -14.45 -8.18 -8.27
CA GLU A 122 -15.43 -9.23 -8.53
C GLU A 122 -15.87 -9.17 -9.99
N GLU A 123 -15.91 -10.31 -10.67
CA GLU A 123 -16.50 -10.39 -11.99
C GLU A 123 -18.02 -10.18 -11.84
N SER A 124 -18.50 -9.04 -12.34
CA SER A 124 -19.94 -8.82 -12.47
C SER A 124 -20.51 -9.91 -13.37
N LYS A 125 -21.31 -10.83 -12.81
CA LYS A 125 -22.13 -11.75 -13.60
C LYS A 125 -23.03 -10.90 -14.50
N LYS A 126 -22.70 -10.78 -15.80
CA LYS A 126 -23.58 -10.14 -16.78
C LYS A 126 -24.91 -10.92 -16.76
N SER A 127 -25.96 -10.31 -16.24
CA SER A 127 -27.32 -10.83 -16.35
C SER A 127 -27.63 -11.00 -17.84
N LYS A 128 -27.77 -12.25 -18.31
CA LYS A 128 -28.26 -12.55 -19.67
C LYS A 128 -29.64 -11.90 -19.81
N LYS A 129 -29.71 -10.78 -20.53
CA LYS A 129 -30.96 -10.15 -20.92
C LYS A 129 -31.61 -11.08 -21.95
N ARG A 130 -32.57 -11.89 -21.51
CA ARG A 130 -33.45 -12.66 -22.40
C ARG A 130 -34.24 -11.64 -23.22
N ARG A 131 -34.02 -11.61 -24.54
CA ARG A 131 -34.94 -11.06 -25.53
C ARG A 131 -35.41 -12.22 -26.38
#